data_AF-A0A0P7D7V3-F1
#
_entry.id   AF-A0A0P7D7V3-F1
#
_cell.length_a   1.000
_cell.length_b   1.000
_cell.length_c   1.000
_cell.angle_alpha   90.00
_cell.angle_beta   90.00
_cell.angle_gamma   90.00
#
_symmetry.space_group_name_H-M   'P 1'
#
loop_
_entity.id
_entity.type
_entity.pdbx_description
1 polymer ?
#
loop_
_entity_poly.entity_id
_entity_poly.type
_entity_poly.pdbx_seq_one_letter_code
_entity_poly.pdbx_strand_id
1 'polypeptide(L)'
;MILDLDIGNTLSKWRLKDTVSSEIRSRGAVWTREEWRPGADIPDLDVVTAVRISSVARKQVLDETVELLRKQVGVVHVAHSTREALGVTCGYEEPQRLGVDRWLGALAGHHLTGGCCSVDCGSAITVDFVLPGGKHLGGYILPGLRLMKESLKLGTRNVAIDPDTEVDTLLAPGRNTVEAVNHGIYMAAVSAVNRLYAEVCDREGVALPLLLTGGDARVVARGLRVPHALWPDMVYAGLEALYPLTAAERAGRLSGAPDQPRVPDLEKLRSGLALTQML
;
A
#
# COMPACT_ATOMS: atom_id res chain seq x y z
N MET A 1 -15.99 -18.96 -2.82
CA MET A 1 -15.31 -17.65 -2.90
C MET A 1 -14.06 -17.65 -2.03
N ILE A 2 -13.10 -16.78 -2.31
CA ILE A 2 -11.91 -16.52 -1.48
C ILE A 2 -12.08 -15.14 -0.85
N LEU A 3 -11.89 -15.04 0.46
CA LEU A 3 -11.94 -13.77 1.19
C LEU A 3 -10.50 -13.31 1.50
N ASP A 4 -10.12 -12.15 1.00
CA ASP A 4 -8.86 -11.51 1.38
C ASP A 4 -9.14 -10.40 2.39
N LEU A 5 -8.40 -10.39 3.49
CA LEU A 5 -8.54 -9.46 4.60
C LEU A 5 -7.24 -8.68 4.78
N ASP A 6 -7.34 -7.36 4.95
CA ASP A 6 -6.25 -6.48 5.33
C ASP A 6 -6.65 -5.70 6.59
N ILE A 7 -6.16 -6.16 7.74
CA ILE A 7 -6.56 -5.68 9.06
C ILE A 7 -5.54 -4.64 9.53
N GLY A 8 -5.82 -3.38 9.24
CA GLY A 8 -5.04 -2.24 9.70
C GLY A 8 -5.35 -1.84 11.15
N ASN A 9 -4.62 -0.84 11.66
CA ASN A 9 -4.89 -0.27 12.99
C ASN A 9 -6.11 0.66 13.03
N THR A 10 -6.61 1.09 11.87
CA THR A 10 -7.72 2.05 11.78
C THR A 10 -8.87 1.51 10.95
N LEU A 11 -8.56 0.94 9.79
CA LEU A 11 -9.54 0.34 8.89
C LEU A 11 -9.13 -1.10 8.62
N SER A 12 -10.10 -2.01 8.70
CA SER A 12 -10.02 -3.36 8.18
C SER A 12 -10.70 -3.37 6.82
N LYS A 13 -9.96 -3.72 5.77
CA LYS A 13 -10.47 -3.81 4.41
C LYS A 13 -10.59 -5.27 4.03
N TRP A 14 -11.52 -5.55 3.11
CA TRP A 14 -11.66 -6.88 2.56
C TRP A 14 -12.05 -6.84 1.08
N ARG A 15 -11.80 -7.96 0.40
CA ARG A 15 -12.37 -8.24 -0.91
C ARG A 15 -12.75 -9.72 -1.04
N LEU A 16 -13.77 -9.97 -1.84
CA LEU A 16 -14.26 -11.30 -2.15
C LEU A 16 -13.93 -11.65 -3.60
N LYS A 17 -13.40 -12.85 -3.82
CA LYS A 17 -12.97 -13.31 -5.13
C LYS A 17 -13.57 -14.65 -5.51
N ASP A 18 -13.84 -14.80 -6.80
CA ASP A 18 -14.29 -16.05 -7.38
C ASP A 18 -13.14 -17.08 -7.44
N THR A 19 -13.40 -18.31 -6.99
CA THR A 19 -12.37 -19.37 -6.92
C THR A 19 -11.95 -19.89 -8.29
N VAL A 20 -12.82 -19.78 -9.30
CA VAL A 20 -12.58 -20.34 -10.64
C VAL A 20 -12.08 -19.26 -11.58
N SER A 21 -12.84 -18.18 -11.73
CA SER A 21 -12.52 -17.07 -12.65
C SER A 21 -11.44 -16.14 -12.10
N SER A 22 -11.17 -16.16 -10.79
CA SER A 22 -10.25 -15.22 -10.12
C SER A 22 -10.69 -13.74 -10.19
N GLU A 23 -11.95 -13.49 -10.57
CA GLU A 23 -12.54 -12.15 -10.62
C GLU A 23 -12.90 -11.64 -9.22
N ILE A 24 -12.63 -10.37 -8.97
CA ILE A 24 -13.00 -9.69 -7.73
C ILE A 24 -14.50 -9.37 -7.81
N ARG A 25 -15.29 -9.97 -6.92
CA ARG A 25 -16.76 -9.85 -6.88
C ARG A 25 -17.23 -8.65 -6.08
N SER A 26 -16.57 -8.38 -4.95
CA SER A 26 -16.94 -7.28 -4.07
C SER A 26 -15.77 -6.84 -3.19
N ARG A 27 -15.88 -5.64 -2.63
CA ARG A 27 -14.92 -5.04 -1.70
C ARG A 27 -15.68 -4.34 -0.59
N GLY A 28 -15.05 -4.22 0.57
CA GLY A 28 -15.57 -3.43 1.67
C GLY A 28 -14.46 -2.94 2.59
N ALA A 29 -14.82 -2.00 3.45
CA ALA A 29 -13.95 -1.49 4.49
C ALA A 29 -14.80 -1.17 5.72
N VAL A 30 -14.28 -1.52 6.89
CA VAL A 30 -14.89 -1.23 8.19
C VAL A 30 -13.85 -0.61 9.10
N TRP A 31 -14.29 0.21 10.04
CA TRP A 31 -13.42 0.67 11.12
C TRP A 31 -12.99 -0.53 11.96
N THR A 32 -11.70 -0.65 12.22
CA THR A 32 -11.16 -1.72 13.06
C THR A 32 -11.67 -1.52 14.48
N ARG A 33 -12.71 -2.28 14.85
CA ARG A 33 -13.30 -2.35 16.19
C ARG A 33 -12.85 -3.64 16.88
N GLU A 34 -13.15 -3.76 18.16
CA GLU A 34 -12.81 -4.95 18.96
C GLU A 34 -13.55 -6.22 18.49
N GLU A 35 -14.68 -6.11 17.77
CA GLU A 35 -15.47 -7.26 17.33
C GLU A 35 -15.76 -7.25 15.82
N TRP A 36 -15.75 -8.45 15.22
CA TRP A 36 -16.06 -8.71 13.82
C TRP A 36 -17.48 -9.28 13.68
N ARG A 37 -18.36 -8.69 12.85
CA ARG A 37 -19.76 -9.15 12.68
C ARG A 37 -20.06 -9.64 11.26
N PRO A 38 -20.31 -10.95 11.05
CA PRO A 38 -20.74 -11.49 9.76
C PRO A 38 -22.00 -10.80 9.20
N GLY A 39 -22.05 -10.57 7.89
CA GLY A 39 -23.18 -9.93 7.20
C GLY A 39 -23.23 -8.40 7.31
N ALA A 40 -22.66 -7.80 8.35
CA ALA A 40 -22.53 -6.35 8.50
C ALA A 40 -21.13 -5.84 8.13
N ASP A 41 -20.08 -6.54 8.58
CA ASP A 41 -18.69 -6.11 8.40
C ASP A 41 -17.98 -6.86 7.26
N ILE A 42 -18.45 -8.06 6.92
CA ILE A 42 -17.95 -8.92 5.83
C ILE A 42 -19.07 -9.66 5.10
N PRO A 43 -18.80 -10.15 3.87
CA PRO A 43 -19.73 -11.00 3.15
C PRO A 43 -20.04 -12.28 3.94
N ASP A 44 -21.17 -12.88 3.59
CA ASP A 44 -21.59 -14.18 4.11
C ASP A 44 -20.46 -15.21 3.96
N LEU A 45 -20.09 -15.84 5.09
CA LEU A 45 -18.99 -16.79 5.15
C LEU A 45 -19.38 -18.18 4.64
N ASP A 46 -20.68 -18.48 4.50
CA ASP A 46 -21.16 -19.76 3.98
C ASP A 46 -20.72 -20.01 2.53
N VAL A 47 -20.46 -18.93 1.77
CA VAL A 47 -19.94 -19.01 0.40
C VAL A 47 -18.41 -18.94 0.31
N VAL A 48 -17.71 -18.79 1.45
CA VAL A 48 -16.25 -18.62 1.51
C VAL A 48 -15.58 -19.96 1.78
N THR A 49 -14.69 -20.37 0.89
CA THR A 49 -13.97 -21.65 0.98
C THR A 49 -12.55 -21.48 1.52
N ALA A 50 -11.99 -20.27 1.43
CA ALA A 50 -10.66 -19.95 1.92
C ALA A 50 -10.55 -18.48 2.31
N VAL A 51 -9.72 -18.18 3.30
CA VAL A 51 -9.40 -16.82 3.75
C VAL A 51 -7.89 -16.59 3.70
N ARG A 52 -7.46 -15.39 3.27
CA ARG A 52 -6.08 -14.90 3.38
C ARG A 52 -6.06 -13.60 4.17
N ILE A 53 -5.14 -13.46 5.12
CA ILE A 53 -5.12 -12.36 6.08
C ILE A 53 -3.76 -11.67 6.07
N SER A 54 -3.78 -10.36 5.80
CA SER A 54 -2.77 -9.38 6.20
C SER A 54 -3.24 -8.71 7.49
N SER A 55 -2.36 -8.54 8.47
CA SER A 55 -2.71 -7.84 9.71
C SER A 55 -1.52 -7.16 10.36
N VAL A 56 -1.67 -5.87 10.62
CA VAL A 56 -0.77 -5.05 11.45
C VAL A 56 -1.48 -4.56 12.74
N ALA A 57 -2.68 -5.08 13.00
CA ALA A 57 -3.44 -4.81 14.19
C ALA A 57 -2.86 -5.52 15.43
N ARG A 58 -3.43 -5.22 16.60
CA ARG A 58 -3.04 -5.87 17.86
C ARG A 58 -3.22 -7.38 17.75
N LYS A 59 -2.25 -8.13 18.29
CA LYS A 59 -2.24 -9.61 18.24
C LYS A 59 -3.57 -10.23 18.69
N GLN A 60 -4.18 -9.71 19.75
CA GLN A 60 -5.46 -10.20 20.26
C GLN A 60 -6.57 -10.14 19.19
N VAL A 61 -6.70 -9.02 18.49
CA VAL A 61 -7.71 -8.85 17.41
C VAL A 61 -7.50 -9.88 16.30
N LEU A 62 -6.24 -10.12 15.93
CA LEU A 62 -5.89 -11.13 14.92
C LEU A 62 -6.22 -12.54 15.41
N ASP A 63 -5.84 -12.90 16.65
CA ASP A 63 -6.07 -14.23 17.21
C ASP A 63 -7.57 -14.55 17.27
N GLU A 64 -8.39 -13.62 17.79
CA GLU A 64 -9.84 -13.76 17.88
C GLU A 64 -10.49 -13.89 16.49
N THR A 65 -10.05 -13.07 15.53
CA THR A 65 -10.51 -13.13 14.13
C THR A 65 -10.18 -14.47 13.49
N VAL A 66 -8.95 -14.96 13.65
CA VAL A 66 -8.51 -16.25 13.09
C VAL A 66 -9.27 -17.41 13.72
N GLU A 67 -9.52 -17.36 15.04
CA GLU A 67 -10.27 -18.41 15.72
C GLU A 67 -11.72 -18.48 15.23
N LEU A 68 -12.37 -17.33 15.02
CA LEU A 68 -13.72 -17.27 14.46
C LEU A 68 -13.75 -17.83 13.03
N LEU A 69 -12.82 -17.40 12.17
CA LEU A 69 -12.80 -17.81 10.77
C LEU A 69 -12.50 -19.30 10.60
N ARG A 70 -11.62 -19.88 11.42
CA ARG A 70 -11.31 -21.33 11.38
C ARG A 70 -12.48 -22.22 11.77
N LYS A 71 -13.46 -21.69 12.52
CA LYS A 71 -14.70 -22.43 12.85
C LYS A 71 -15.66 -22.54 11.66
N GLN A 72 -15.54 -21.66 10.67
CA GLN A 72 -16.50 -21.52 9.57
C GLN A 72 -15.89 -21.82 8.19
N VAL A 73 -14.58 -21.65 8.03
CA VAL A 73 -13.88 -21.81 6.75
C VAL A 73 -12.76 -22.83 6.87
N GLY A 74 -12.69 -23.75 5.90
CA GLY A 74 -11.73 -24.87 5.93
C GLY A 74 -10.26 -24.46 5.78
N VAL A 75 -9.97 -23.32 5.14
CA VAL A 75 -8.60 -22.85 4.90
C VAL A 75 -8.46 -21.39 5.32
N VAL A 76 -7.52 -21.11 6.23
CA VAL A 76 -7.19 -19.76 6.69
C VAL A 76 -5.68 -19.56 6.67
N HIS A 77 -5.20 -18.67 5.80
CA HIS A 77 -3.81 -18.26 5.71
C HIS A 77 -3.60 -16.90 6.39
N VAL A 78 -2.56 -16.79 7.21
CA VAL A 78 -2.14 -15.54 7.83
C VAL A 78 -0.73 -15.24 7.35
N ALA A 79 -0.56 -14.11 6.68
CA ALA A 79 0.73 -13.66 6.20
C ALA A 79 1.58 -13.13 7.36
N HIS A 80 2.89 -13.34 7.23
CA HIS A 80 3.89 -12.77 8.11
C HIS A 80 5.09 -12.31 7.27
N SER A 81 5.78 -11.28 7.76
CA SER A 81 7.07 -10.87 7.18
C SER A 81 8.13 -11.92 7.47
N THR A 82 8.79 -12.41 6.42
CA THR A 82 9.80 -13.47 6.49
C THR A 82 11.15 -12.98 5.98
N ARG A 83 12.22 -13.73 6.26
CA ARG A 83 13.57 -13.42 5.75
C ARG A 83 13.62 -13.40 4.23
N GLU A 84 12.89 -14.32 3.60
CA GLU A 84 12.79 -14.44 2.16
C GLU A 84 11.39 -14.96 1.78
N ALA A 85 10.84 -14.46 0.67
CA ALA A 85 9.65 -15.01 0.02
C ALA A 85 9.61 -14.56 -1.44
N LEU A 86 9.13 -15.42 -2.35
CA LEU A 86 8.91 -15.09 -3.76
C LEU A 86 10.12 -14.44 -4.46
N GLY A 87 11.32 -14.91 -4.14
CA GLY A 87 12.58 -14.38 -4.67
C GLY A 87 13.00 -13.02 -4.10
N VAL A 88 12.31 -12.50 -3.08
CA VAL A 88 12.67 -11.26 -2.38
C VAL A 88 13.30 -11.59 -1.03
N THR A 89 14.48 -11.06 -0.75
CA THR A 89 15.14 -11.09 0.55
C THR A 89 14.81 -9.81 1.33
N CYS A 90 14.24 -9.93 2.52
CA CYS A 90 13.83 -8.81 3.36
C CYS A 90 15.03 -7.96 3.83
N GLY A 91 14.90 -6.63 3.78
CA GLY A 91 15.97 -5.69 4.14
C GLY A 91 16.08 -5.37 5.63
N TYR A 92 15.07 -5.75 6.44
CA TYR A 92 15.09 -5.51 7.88
C TYR A 92 16.03 -6.47 8.60
N GLU A 93 16.79 -6.00 9.58
CA GLU A 93 17.60 -6.86 10.46
C GLU A 93 16.75 -7.96 11.11
N GLU A 94 15.56 -7.59 11.59
CA GLU A 94 14.55 -8.48 12.14
C GLU A 94 13.31 -8.48 11.23
N PRO A 95 13.15 -9.46 10.31
CA PRO A 95 12.03 -9.47 9.36
C PRO A 95 10.66 -9.32 9.98
N GLN A 96 10.46 -9.87 11.18
CA GLN A 96 9.19 -9.88 11.90
C GLN A 96 8.75 -8.47 12.34
N ARG A 97 9.66 -7.50 12.32
CA ARG A 97 9.37 -6.09 12.63
C ARG A 97 8.91 -5.28 11.42
N LEU A 98 9.04 -5.82 10.21
CA LEU A 98 8.46 -5.21 9.02
C LEU A 98 6.95 -5.44 9.04
N GLY A 99 6.17 -4.37 8.87
CA GLY A 99 4.71 -4.48 8.70
C GLY A 99 4.38 -5.41 7.54
N VAL A 100 3.46 -6.36 7.77
CA VAL A 100 3.15 -7.39 6.77
C VAL A 100 2.49 -6.81 5.52
N ASP A 101 1.72 -5.74 5.66
CA ASP A 101 1.16 -4.94 4.56
C ASP A 101 2.26 -4.41 3.62
N ARG A 102 3.31 -3.81 4.19
CA ARG A 102 4.50 -3.32 3.46
C ARG A 102 5.24 -4.47 2.80
N TRP A 103 5.42 -5.58 3.50
CA TRP A 103 6.06 -6.77 2.96
C TRP A 103 5.29 -7.31 1.74
N LEU A 104 3.97 -7.46 1.86
CA LEU A 104 3.11 -7.93 0.77
C LEU A 104 3.11 -6.98 -0.42
N GLY A 105 3.14 -5.65 -0.19
CA GLY A 105 3.30 -4.66 -1.24
C GLY A 105 4.62 -4.79 -2.00
N ALA A 106 5.74 -4.96 -1.28
CA ALA A 106 7.06 -5.20 -1.85
C ALA A 106 7.11 -6.49 -2.67
N LEU A 107 6.52 -7.58 -2.15
CA LEU A 107 6.41 -8.86 -2.84
C LEU A 107 5.58 -8.76 -4.13
N ALA A 108 4.42 -8.11 -4.06
CA ALA A 108 3.53 -7.94 -5.22
C ALA A 108 4.20 -7.11 -6.32
N GLY A 109 4.87 -6.01 -5.92
CA GLY A 109 5.58 -5.14 -6.85
C GLY A 109 6.75 -5.85 -7.53
N HIS A 110 7.58 -6.55 -6.76
CA HIS A 110 8.67 -7.35 -7.32
C HIS A 110 8.16 -8.48 -8.22
N HIS A 111 7.11 -9.20 -7.82
CA HIS A 111 6.50 -10.24 -8.65
C HIS A 111 6.01 -9.70 -10.00
N LEU A 112 5.43 -8.49 -10.00
CA LEU A 112 4.94 -7.86 -11.23
C LEU A 112 6.06 -7.33 -12.14
N THR A 113 7.15 -6.83 -11.56
CA THR A 113 8.10 -5.94 -12.29
C THR A 113 9.58 -6.35 -12.21
N GLY A 114 9.95 -7.31 -11.37
CA GLY A 114 11.34 -7.74 -11.11
C GLY A 114 12.15 -6.80 -10.21
N GLY A 115 11.58 -5.66 -9.80
CA GLY A 115 12.15 -4.67 -8.87
C GLY A 115 11.24 -3.44 -8.85
N CYS A 116 11.01 -2.84 -7.69
CA CYS A 116 9.98 -1.79 -7.56
C CYS A 116 10.24 -0.80 -6.42
N CYS A 117 9.65 0.39 -6.54
CA CYS A 117 9.31 1.26 -5.43
C CYS A 117 7.81 1.11 -5.14
N SER A 118 7.46 0.53 -3.99
CA SER A 118 6.08 0.36 -3.53
C SER A 118 5.72 1.50 -2.58
N VAL A 119 4.62 2.22 -2.86
CA VAL A 119 4.13 3.32 -2.03
C VAL A 119 2.69 3.03 -1.59
N ASP A 120 2.44 2.89 -0.29
CA ASP A 120 1.08 2.85 0.26
C ASP A 120 0.72 4.20 0.88
N CYS A 121 -0.32 4.84 0.36
CA CYS A 121 -0.89 6.10 0.83
C CYS A 121 -2.14 5.83 1.68
N GLY A 122 -1.92 5.26 2.87
CA GLY A 122 -2.96 4.93 3.83
C GLY A 122 -2.95 5.84 5.06
N SER A 123 -3.20 5.27 6.24
CA SER A 123 -3.13 6.01 7.52
C SER A 123 -1.71 6.51 7.80
N ALA A 124 -0.71 5.75 7.35
CA ALA A 124 0.65 6.21 7.12
C ALA A 124 0.93 6.17 5.61
N ILE A 125 1.86 7.01 5.15
CA ILE A 125 2.49 6.83 3.85
C ILE A 125 3.71 5.93 4.08
N THR A 126 3.78 4.80 3.39
CA THR A 126 4.95 3.91 3.44
C THR A 126 5.60 3.83 2.07
N VAL A 127 6.93 3.76 2.01
CA VAL A 127 7.70 3.70 0.77
C VAL A 127 8.75 2.61 0.92
N ASP A 128 8.66 1.54 0.14
CA ASP A 128 9.57 0.39 0.19
C ASP A 128 10.26 0.17 -1.16
N PHE A 129 11.53 -0.20 -1.12
CA PHE A 129 12.35 -0.39 -2.32
C PHE A 129 12.83 -1.82 -2.45
N VAL A 130 12.63 -2.43 -3.61
CA VAL A 130 13.16 -3.76 -3.96
C VAL A 130 13.97 -3.61 -5.24
N LEU A 131 15.27 -3.93 -5.15
CA LEU A 131 16.17 -3.90 -6.30
C LEU A 131 15.89 -5.03 -7.29
N PRO A 132 16.33 -4.90 -8.56
CA PRO A 132 16.48 -6.04 -9.45
C PRO A 132 17.28 -7.15 -8.78
N GLY A 133 16.76 -8.38 -8.81
CA GLY A 133 17.34 -9.52 -8.10
C GLY A 133 16.81 -9.72 -6.67
N GLY A 134 15.79 -8.94 -6.27
CA GLY A 134 14.97 -9.26 -5.09
C GLY A 134 15.50 -8.75 -3.75
N LYS A 135 16.52 -7.91 -3.73
CA LYS A 135 16.97 -7.30 -2.46
C LYS A 135 16.01 -6.19 -2.04
N HIS A 136 15.21 -6.42 -1.01
CA HIS A 136 14.47 -5.34 -0.33
C HIS A 136 15.46 -4.50 0.48
N LEU A 137 15.47 -3.18 0.28
CA LEU A 137 16.37 -2.25 0.96
C LEU A 137 15.83 -1.77 2.30
N GLY A 138 14.58 -2.11 2.63
CA GLY A 138 13.82 -1.41 3.64
C GLY A 138 13.00 -0.28 3.02
N GLY A 139 12.69 0.73 3.84
CA GLY A 139 11.79 1.79 3.42
C GLY A 139 11.55 2.86 4.48
N TYR A 140 10.60 3.73 4.20
CA TYR A 140 10.25 4.91 4.99
C TYR A 140 8.80 4.81 5.46
N ILE A 141 8.51 5.36 6.63
CA ILE A 141 7.16 5.55 7.16
C ILE A 141 6.98 7.04 7.47
N LEU A 142 5.97 7.65 6.87
CA LEU A 142 5.57 9.03 7.08
C LEU A 142 4.12 9.07 7.59
N PRO A 143 3.71 10.12 8.32
CA PRO A 143 2.29 10.29 8.63
C PRO A 143 1.48 10.43 7.33
N GLY A 144 0.31 9.79 7.25
CA GLY A 144 -0.61 9.97 6.12
C GLY A 144 -1.26 11.35 6.14
N LEU A 145 -1.95 11.74 5.05
CA LEU A 145 -2.53 13.08 4.91
C LEU A 145 -3.48 13.42 6.07
N ARG A 146 -4.36 12.48 6.43
CA ARG A 146 -5.28 12.62 7.57
C ARG A 146 -4.53 12.76 8.90
N LEU A 147 -3.51 11.94 9.13
CA LEU A 147 -2.75 11.97 10.39
C LEU A 147 -1.95 13.27 10.54
N MET A 148 -1.34 13.77 9.46
CA MET A 148 -0.69 15.08 9.47
C MET A 148 -1.68 16.17 9.85
N LYS A 149 -2.89 16.13 9.30
CA LYS A 149 -3.95 17.09 9.62
C LYS A 149 -4.38 17.03 11.09
N GLU A 150 -4.65 15.82 11.59
CA GLU A 150 -5.03 15.59 12.99
C GLU A 150 -3.95 16.07 13.96
N SER A 151 -2.67 15.95 13.59
CA SER A 151 -1.53 16.35 14.42
C SER A 151 -1.47 17.86 14.70
N LEU A 152 -2.02 18.70 13.82
CA LEU A 152 -2.00 20.16 13.96
C LEU A 152 -2.99 20.67 15.03
N LYS A 153 -3.86 19.81 15.57
CA LYS A 153 -4.86 20.14 16.62
C LYS A 153 -5.72 21.38 16.32
N LEU A 154 -5.85 21.76 15.05
CA LEU A 154 -6.67 22.88 14.65
C LEU A 154 -8.14 22.45 14.77
N GLY A 155 -8.91 23.12 15.62
CA GLY A 155 -10.38 22.93 15.74
C GLY A 155 -11.18 23.27 14.48
N THR A 156 -10.50 23.39 13.34
CA THR A 156 -11.07 23.55 12.01
C THR A 156 -11.76 22.26 11.58
N ARG A 157 -13.05 22.36 11.26
CA ARG A 157 -13.90 21.30 10.70
C ARG A 157 -13.12 20.40 9.74
N ASN A 158 -13.38 19.09 9.80
CA ASN A 158 -12.87 18.06 8.88
C ASN A 158 -13.13 18.45 7.41
N VAL A 159 -12.27 19.27 6.82
CA VAL A 159 -12.23 19.48 5.38
C VAL A 159 -11.25 18.45 4.84
N ALA A 160 -11.73 17.31 4.35
CA ALA A 160 -10.86 16.42 3.60
C ALA A 160 -10.20 17.21 2.45
N ILE A 161 -8.96 16.87 2.07
CA ILE A 161 -8.44 17.36 0.79
C ILE A 161 -9.35 16.71 -0.25
N ASP A 162 -10.19 17.53 -0.89
CA ASP A 162 -11.14 17.02 -1.87
C ASP A 162 -10.33 16.41 -3.03
N PRO A 163 -10.53 15.12 -3.35
CA PRO A 163 -9.82 14.46 -4.43
C PRO A 163 -9.99 15.14 -5.79
N ASP A 164 -11.03 15.97 -5.96
CA ASP A 164 -11.31 16.72 -7.18
C ASP A 164 -10.67 18.12 -7.18
N THR A 165 -10.05 18.56 -6.08
CA THR A 165 -9.32 19.84 -6.02
C THR A 165 -8.21 19.85 -7.07
N GLU A 166 -8.07 20.89 -7.89
CA GLU A 166 -6.98 20.98 -8.87
C GLU A 166 -5.58 20.91 -8.24
N VAL A 167 -4.66 20.15 -8.85
CA VAL A 167 -3.30 19.92 -8.33
C VAL A 167 -2.54 21.22 -8.19
N ASP A 168 -2.61 22.06 -9.21
CA ASP A 168 -1.88 23.34 -9.25
C ASP A 168 -2.35 24.27 -8.13
N THR A 169 -3.61 24.14 -7.70
CA THR A 169 -4.11 24.84 -6.51
C THR A 169 -3.43 24.33 -5.25
N LEU A 170 -3.34 23.00 -5.06
CA LEU A 170 -2.73 22.39 -3.87
C LEU A 170 -1.20 22.61 -3.79
N LEU A 171 -0.54 22.89 -4.91
CA LEU A 171 0.89 23.20 -4.97
C LEU A 171 1.19 24.70 -4.76
N ALA A 172 0.20 25.57 -4.87
CA ALA A 172 0.36 27.01 -4.65
C ALA A 172 0.37 27.35 -3.14
N PRO A 173 1.06 28.43 -2.71
CA PRO A 173 0.93 28.92 -1.34
C PRO A 173 -0.53 29.24 -0.99
N GLY A 174 -1.02 28.66 0.12
CA GLY A 174 -2.38 28.90 0.60
C GLY A 174 -2.59 30.35 1.03
N ARG A 175 -3.79 30.88 0.75
CA ARG A 175 -4.16 32.29 0.98
C ARG A 175 -5.04 32.49 2.21
N ASN A 176 -5.35 31.40 2.92
CA ASN A 176 -6.00 31.39 4.22
C ASN A 176 -5.51 30.19 5.04
N THR A 177 -5.84 30.11 6.33
CA THR A 177 -5.37 29.04 7.23
C THR A 177 -5.72 27.64 6.73
N VAL A 178 -6.93 27.44 6.19
CA VAL A 178 -7.38 26.13 5.72
C VAL A 178 -6.57 25.69 4.50
N GLU A 179 -6.37 26.59 3.54
CA GLU A 179 -5.50 26.36 2.38
C GLU A 179 -4.05 26.14 2.80
N ALA A 180 -3.49 26.98 3.65
CA ALA A 180 -2.10 26.86 4.10
C ALA A 180 -1.82 25.49 4.75
N VAL A 181 -2.78 24.98 5.53
CA VAL A 181 -2.71 23.65 6.13
C VAL A 181 -2.84 22.56 5.07
N ASN A 182 -3.88 22.59 4.24
CA ASN A 182 -4.13 21.54 3.25
C ASN A 182 -3.03 21.46 2.19
N HIS A 183 -2.59 22.61 1.66
CA HIS A 183 -1.53 22.71 0.67
C HIS A 183 -0.18 22.32 1.28
N GLY A 184 0.10 22.72 2.53
CA GLY A 184 1.30 22.32 3.25
C GLY A 184 1.38 20.80 3.45
N ILE A 185 0.29 20.16 3.88
CA ILE A 185 0.20 18.71 4.05
C ILE A 185 0.38 17.99 2.70
N TYR A 186 -0.31 18.44 1.67
CA TYR A 186 -0.20 17.85 0.34
C TYR A 186 1.22 17.95 -0.20
N MET A 187 1.79 19.17 -0.18
CA MET A 187 3.14 19.46 -0.64
C MET A 187 4.17 18.63 0.13
N ALA A 188 4.03 18.48 1.44
CA ALA A 188 4.92 17.66 2.26
C ALA A 188 4.91 16.19 1.82
N ALA A 189 3.71 15.59 1.64
CA ALA A 189 3.58 14.21 1.22
C ALA A 189 4.16 13.95 -0.18
N VAL A 190 3.78 14.74 -1.18
CA VAL A 190 4.23 14.51 -2.57
C VAL A 190 5.71 14.83 -2.74
N SER A 191 6.22 15.87 -2.06
CA SER A 191 7.64 16.20 -2.10
C SER A 191 8.49 15.13 -1.43
N ALA A 192 8.03 14.57 -0.30
CA ALA A 192 8.72 13.48 0.36
C ALA A 192 8.81 12.24 -0.54
N VAL A 193 7.70 11.78 -1.14
CA VAL A 193 7.73 10.60 -2.02
C VAL A 193 8.63 10.83 -3.23
N ASN A 194 8.52 11.99 -3.90
CA ASN A 194 9.39 12.33 -5.03
C ASN A 194 10.88 12.35 -4.62
N ARG A 195 11.22 12.97 -3.48
CA ARG A 195 12.60 13.08 -3.02
C ARG A 195 13.18 11.73 -2.60
N LEU A 196 12.44 10.95 -1.83
CA LEU A 196 12.86 9.61 -1.39
C LEU A 196 13.14 8.71 -2.58
N TYR A 197 12.23 8.70 -3.57
CA TYR A 197 12.43 7.92 -4.78
C TYR A 197 13.71 8.33 -5.52
N ALA A 198 13.88 9.63 -5.78
CA ALA A 198 15.04 10.13 -6.51
C ALA A 198 16.36 9.84 -5.77
N GLU A 199 16.40 10.10 -4.46
CA GLU A 199 17.59 9.89 -3.62
C GLU A 199 18.01 8.42 -3.59
N VAL A 200 17.07 7.49 -3.40
CA VAL A 200 17.38 6.05 -3.35
C VAL A 200 17.78 5.53 -4.73
N CYS A 201 17.07 5.93 -5.79
CA CYS A 201 17.41 5.49 -7.15
C CYS A 201 18.80 5.99 -7.58
N ASP A 202 19.15 7.23 -7.23
CA ASP A 202 20.48 7.78 -7.53
C ASP A 202 21.58 7.03 -6.76
N ARG A 203 21.39 6.85 -5.45
CA ARG A 203 22.33 6.14 -4.58
C ARG A 203 22.60 4.71 -5.05
N GLU A 204 21.55 3.99 -5.45
CA GLU A 204 21.66 2.60 -5.91
C GLU A 204 22.00 2.50 -7.40
N GLY A 205 22.06 3.63 -8.12
CA GLY A 205 22.38 3.66 -9.55
C GLY A 205 21.34 2.96 -10.43
N VAL A 206 20.08 2.89 -9.99
CA VAL A 206 19.00 2.19 -10.69
C VAL A 206 17.67 2.89 -10.49
N ALA A 207 16.94 3.11 -11.59
CA ALA A 207 15.57 3.58 -11.55
C ALA A 207 14.60 2.39 -11.45
N LEU A 208 13.54 2.54 -10.65
CA LEU A 208 12.60 1.46 -10.33
C LEU A 208 11.17 1.80 -10.78
N PRO A 209 10.39 0.85 -11.29
CA PRO A 209 8.93 0.99 -11.43
C PRO A 209 8.29 1.45 -10.11
N LEU A 210 7.51 2.55 -10.14
CA LEU A 210 6.80 3.06 -8.96
C LEU A 210 5.33 2.62 -8.97
N LEU A 211 4.92 1.90 -7.93
CA LEU A 211 3.57 1.40 -7.75
C LEU A 211 2.94 2.05 -6.52
N LEU A 212 1.72 2.58 -6.66
CA LEU A 212 0.98 3.20 -5.57
C LEU A 212 -0.25 2.39 -5.18
N THR A 213 -0.49 2.25 -3.88
CA THR A 213 -1.75 1.79 -3.32
C THR A 213 -2.19 2.71 -2.18
N GLY A 214 -3.31 2.38 -1.54
CA GLY A 214 -3.85 3.12 -0.42
C GLY A 214 -5.04 4.01 -0.78
N GLY A 215 -5.73 4.51 0.24
CA GLY A 215 -6.94 5.34 0.04
C GLY A 215 -6.63 6.70 -0.56
N ASP A 216 -5.49 7.29 -0.16
CA ASP A 216 -5.05 8.61 -0.62
C ASP A 216 -4.16 8.52 -1.88
N ALA A 217 -3.97 7.32 -2.46
CA ALA A 217 -3.06 7.08 -3.57
C ALA A 217 -3.37 7.96 -4.79
N ARG A 218 -4.67 8.10 -5.12
CA ARG A 218 -5.11 8.95 -6.24
C ARG A 218 -4.79 10.43 -6.02
N VAL A 219 -4.89 10.90 -4.78
CA VAL A 219 -4.59 12.29 -4.43
C VAL A 219 -3.08 12.52 -4.52
N VAL A 220 -2.28 11.65 -3.91
CA VAL A 220 -0.81 11.73 -3.90
C VAL A 220 -0.23 11.59 -5.30
N ALA A 221 -0.72 10.65 -6.11
CA ALA A 221 -0.27 10.38 -7.48
C ALA A 221 -0.23 11.64 -8.35
N ARG A 222 -1.20 12.54 -8.16
CA ARG A 222 -1.34 13.78 -8.94
C ARG A 222 -0.18 14.76 -8.76
N GLY A 223 0.56 14.68 -7.65
CA GLY A 223 1.73 15.51 -7.37
C GLY A 223 3.07 14.79 -7.60
N LEU A 224 3.04 13.54 -8.05
CA LEU A 224 4.25 12.78 -8.36
C LEU A 224 4.78 13.17 -9.74
N ARG A 225 6.11 13.31 -9.82
CA ARG A 225 6.83 13.71 -11.04
C ARG A 225 7.48 12.55 -11.78
N VAL A 226 7.37 11.34 -11.23
CA VAL A 226 7.91 10.11 -11.80
C VAL A 226 6.77 9.28 -12.39
N PRO A 227 6.99 8.54 -13.50
CA PRO A 227 5.96 7.66 -14.02
C PRO A 227 5.61 6.58 -12.99
N HIS A 228 4.32 6.30 -12.85
CA HIS A 228 3.80 5.46 -11.80
C HIS A 228 2.49 4.78 -12.20
N ALA A 229 2.14 3.70 -11.51
CA ALA A 229 0.87 3.02 -11.69
C ALA A 229 0.12 2.91 -10.37
N LEU A 230 -1.20 3.11 -10.41
CA LEU A 230 -2.09 2.88 -9.27
C LEU A 230 -2.51 1.41 -9.25
N TRP A 231 -2.31 0.75 -8.12
CA TRP A 231 -2.73 -0.63 -7.86
C TRP A 231 -3.47 -0.72 -6.52
N PRO A 232 -4.77 -0.38 -6.47
CA PRO A 232 -5.53 -0.34 -5.21
C PRO A 232 -5.55 -1.66 -4.44
N ASP A 233 -5.41 -2.79 -5.14
CA ASP A 233 -5.46 -4.13 -4.57
C ASP A 233 -4.05 -4.73 -4.29
N MET A 234 -2.98 -3.93 -4.32
CA MET A 234 -1.59 -4.41 -4.25
C MET A 234 -1.26 -5.27 -3.02
N VAL A 235 -1.75 -4.91 -1.82
CA VAL A 235 -1.52 -5.73 -0.60
C VAL A 235 -2.15 -7.10 -0.76
N TYR A 236 -3.37 -7.16 -1.28
CA TYR A 236 -4.03 -8.43 -1.54
C TYR A 236 -3.36 -9.21 -2.67
N ALA A 237 -2.80 -8.55 -3.69
CA ALA A 237 -1.99 -9.20 -4.70
C ALA A 237 -0.73 -9.87 -4.11
N GLY A 238 -0.15 -9.30 -3.04
CA GLY A 238 0.88 -9.96 -2.26
C GLY A 238 0.38 -11.24 -1.58
N LEU A 239 -0.84 -11.23 -1.03
CA LEU A 239 -1.48 -12.43 -0.47
C LEU A 239 -1.73 -13.49 -1.55
N GLU A 240 -2.14 -13.07 -2.75
CA GLU A 240 -2.32 -13.98 -3.89
C GLU A 240 -1.04 -14.66 -4.33
N ALA A 241 0.04 -13.89 -4.43
CA ALA A 241 1.34 -14.41 -4.83
C ALA A 241 1.90 -15.36 -3.75
N LEU A 242 1.71 -15.04 -2.47
CA LEU A 242 2.21 -15.84 -1.36
C LEU A 242 1.39 -17.11 -1.13
N TYR A 243 0.06 -17.03 -1.30
CA TYR A 243 -0.88 -18.13 -1.11
C TYR A 243 -1.79 -18.26 -2.34
N PRO A 244 -1.27 -18.87 -3.44
CA PRO A 244 -2.04 -19.03 -4.67
C PRO A 244 -3.07 -20.15 -4.52
N LEU A 245 -4.33 -19.79 -4.67
CA LEU A 245 -5.51 -20.63 -4.54
C LEU A 245 -6.25 -20.82 -5.88
N THR A 246 -6.16 -19.88 -6.82
CA THR A 246 -6.75 -20.01 -8.17
C THR A 246 -5.72 -20.44 -9.23
N ALA A 247 -6.20 -20.95 -10.37
CA ALA A 247 -5.33 -21.28 -11.49
C ALA A 247 -4.59 -20.05 -12.07
N ALA A 248 -5.23 -18.87 -12.04
CA ALA A 248 -4.62 -17.63 -12.49
C ALA A 248 -3.46 -17.19 -11.58
N GLU A 249 -3.66 -17.26 -10.25
CA GLU A 249 -2.64 -16.92 -9.26
C GLU A 249 -1.44 -17.87 -9.36
N ARG A 250 -1.67 -19.18 -9.51
CA ARG A 250 -0.58 -20.17 -9.72
C ARG A 250 0.20 -19.94 -11.01
N ALA A 251 -0.43 -19.34 -12.01
CA ALA A 251 0.21 -18.93 -13.26
C ALA A 251 0.85 -17.54 -13.16
N GLY A 252 0.94 -16.96 -11.95
CA GLY A 252 1.56 -15.66 -11.69
C GLY A 252 0.72 -14.45 -12.08
N ARG A 253 -0.56 -14.62 -12.44
CA ARG A 253 -1.47 -13.52 -12.78
C ARG A 253 -2.22 -13.04 -11.54
N LEU A 254 -1.86 -11.85 -11.08
CA LEU A 254 -2.44 -11.24 -9.87
C LEU A 254 -3.63 -10.34 -10.23
N SER A 255 -4.72 -10.44 -9.47
CA SER A 255 -5.95 -9.71 -9.76
C SER A 255 -5.77 -8.20 -9.53
N GLY A 256 -6.23 -7.40 -10.50
CA GLY A 256 -6.15 -5.94 -10.45
C GLY A 256 -4.76 -5.36 -10.70
N ALA A 257 -3.78 -6.19 -11.09
CA ALA A 257 -2.45 -5.72 -11.47
C ALA A 257 -2.53 -4.70 -12.62
N PRO A 258 -1.88 -3.53 -12.50
CA PRO A 258 -1.84 -2.55 -13.56
C PRO A 258 -0.85 -2.97 -14.65
N ASP A 259 -0.89 -2.28 -15.79
CA ASP A 259 0.25 -2.27 -16.71
C ASP A 259 1.48 -1.74 -15.99
N GLN A 260 2.65 -2.30 -16.32
CA GLN A 260 3.91 -1.87 -15.71
C GLN A 260 4.18 -0.40 -16.06
N PRO A 261 4.42 0.47 -15.05
CA PRO A 261 4.76 1.85 -15.33
C PRO A 261 6.13 1.93 -16.01
N ARG A 262 6.30 2.95 -16.85
CA ARG A 262 7.62 3.24 -17.44
C ARG A 262 8.62 3.55 -16.34
N VAL A 263 9.86 3.12 -16.51
CA VAL A 263 10.94 3.49 -15.62
C VAL A 263 11.52 4.84 -16.08
N PRO A 264 11.69 5.83 -15.19
CA PRO A 264 12.31 7.10 -15.57
C PRO A 264 13.78 6.93 -15.93
N ASP A 265 14.30 7.87 -16.71
CA ASP A 265 15.73 7.97 -17.00
C ASP A 265 16.50 8.46 -15.76
N LEU A 266 17.49 7.68 -15.34
CA LEU A 266 18.28 7.96 -14.13
C LEU A 266 19.04 9.29 -14.22
N GLU A 267 19.53 9.68 -15.40
CA GLU A 267 20.22 10.96 -15.60
C GLU A 267 19.28 12.16 -15.43
N LYS A 268 17.99 11.98 -15.80
CA LYS A 268 16.97 13.00 -15.55
C LYS A 268 16.65 13.15 -14.06
N LEU A 269 16.62 12.05 -13.31
CA LEU A 269 16.46 12.08 -11.85
C LEU A 269 17.63 12.84 -11.19
N ARG A 270 18.87 12.51 -11.58
CA ARG A 270 20.10 13.16 -11.11
C ARG A 270 20.12 14.65 -11.37
N SER A 271 19.75 15.05 -12.59
CA SER A 271 19.69 16.47 -12.98
C SER A 271 18.71 17.25 -12.08
N GLY A 272 17.57 16.66 -11.72
CA GLY A 272 16.61 17.25 -10.79
C GLY A 272 17.15 17.39 -9.36
N LEU A 273 17.93 16.42 -8.89
CA LEU A 273 18.57 16.46 -7.57
C LEU A 273 19.68 17.53 -7.51
N ALA A 274 20.53 17.62 -8.53
CA ALA A 274 21.66 18.53 -8.59
C ALA A 274 21.23 20.02 -8.54
N LEU A 275 20.12 20.36 -9.20
CA LEU A 275 19.50 21.70 -9.13
C LEU A 275 19.09 22.09 -7.69
N THR A 276 18.89 21.11 -6.81
CA THR A 276 18.52 21.33 -5.40
C THR A 276 19.75 21.47 -4.49
N GLN A 277 20.94 21.03 -4.93
CA GLN A 277 22.20 21.09 -4.16
C GLN A 277 23.05 22.33 -4.49
N MET A 278 22.74 23.03 -5.59
CA MET A 278 23.43 24.26 -6.02
C MET A 278 22.82 25.56 -5.47
N LEU A 279 21.80 25.45 -4.62
CA LEU A 279 21.14 26.55 -3.89
C LEU A 279 21.37 26.39 -2.39
#